data_AF-A0A1V8RR21-F1
#
_entry.id   AF-A0A1V8RR21-F1
#
_cell.length_a   1.000
_cell.length_b   1.000
_cell.length_c   1.000
_cell.angle_alpha   90.00
_cell.angle_beta   90.00
_cell.angle_gamma   90.00
#
_symmetry.space_group_name_H-M   'P 1'
#
loop_
_entity.id
_entity.type
_entity.pdbx_description
1 polymer ?
#
loop_
_entity_poly.entity_id
_entity_poly.type
_entity_poly.pdbx_seq_one_letter_code
_entity_poly.pdbx_strand_id
1 'polypeptide(L)'
;MDQLETLTIPTETVEFNGKTFEVRGLGLAQITFIVRQHREVVADLYQQAINGKMTGSIEEIALSMIDDFVPLASLVIACGMDSPNSADKAAKLPLAVQAQFLEKIVSLTLMGEGGLEKLMEIVVRVMEGAARITHPKT
;
A
#
# COMPACT_ATOMS: atom_id res chain seq x y z
N MET A 1 -31.49 -4.25 -11.78
CA MET A 1 -30.61 -4.17 -10.60
C MET A 1 -29.25 -3.75 -11.12
N ASP A 2 -28.72 -2.67 -10.58
CA ASP A 2 -27.38 -2.21 -10.90
C ASP A 2 -26.37 -3.16 -10.21
N GLN A 3 -25.40 -3.66 -10.96
CA GLN A 3 -24.45 -4.66 -10.45
C GLN A 3 -23.52 -4.07 -9.39
N LEU A 4 -23.32 -2.74 -9.39
CA LEU A 4 -22.53 -2.05 -8.38
C LEU A 4 -23.23 -1.97 -7.02
N GLU A 5 -24.56 -1.93 -6.99
CA GLU A 5 -25.33 -1.89 -5.73
C GLU A 5 -25.23 -3.19 -4.93
N THR A 6 -24.95 -4.30 -5.62
CA THR A 6 -24.79 -5.63 -5.00
C THR A 6 -23.33 -6.04 -4.78
N LEU A 7 -22.38 -5.19 -5.18
CA LEU A 7 -20.96 -5.48 -5.07
C LEU A 7 -20.50 -5.34 -3.61
N THR A 8 -20.11 -6.45 -3.01
CA THR A 8 -19.48 -6.46 -1.68
C THR A 8 -17.96 -6.49 -1.82
N ILE A 9 -17.29 -5.48 -1.27
CA ILE A 9 -15.82 -5.47 -1.20
C ILE A 9 -15.40 -6.35 -0.01
N PRO A 10 -14.51 -7.35 -0.20
CA PRO A 10 -14.01 -8.17 0.89
C PRO A 10 -13.31 -7.34 1.98
N THR A 11 -13.65 -7.62 3.23
CA THR A 11 -13.07 -7.00 4.42
C THR A 11 -12.57 -8.05 5.40
N GLU A 12 -11.63 -7.65 6.25
CA GLU A 12 -11.11 -8.40 7.39
C GLU A 12 -11.22 -7.55 8.65
N THR A 13 -11.25 -8.20 9.81
CA THR A 13 -11.39 -7.50 11.10
C THR A 13 -10.13 -7.57 11.94
N VAL A 14 -9.85 -6.49 12.68
CA VAL A 14 -8.83 -6.39 13.73
C VAL A 14 -9.49 -5.92 15.01
N GLU A 15 -9.22 -6.63 16.11
CA GLU A 15 -9.73 -6.24 17.43
C GLU A 15 -8.67 -5.49 18.23
N PHE A 16 -9.03 -4.33 18.78
CA PHE A 16 -8.17 -3.57 19.65
C PHE A 16 -8.97 -2.78 20.67
N ASN A 17 -8.59 -2.90 21.95
CA ASN A 17 -9.23 -2.19 23.07
C ASN A 17 -10.76 -2.41 23.13
N GLY A 18 -11.20 -3.66 22.94
CA GLY A 18 -12.62 -4.03 22.94
C GLY A 18 -13.43 -3.48 21.77
N LYS A 19 -12.76 -2.95 20.73
CA LYS A 19 -13.38 -2.46 19.50
C LYS A 19 -12.91 -3.30 18.33
N THR A 20 -13.81 -3.51 17.38
CA THR A 20 -13.53 -4.16 16.10
C THR A 20 -13.38 -3.11 15.02
N PHE A 21 -12.32 -3.23 14.23
CA PHE A 21 -12.02 -2.37 13.10
C PHE A 21 -12.05 -3.21 11.83
N GLU A 22 -12.74 -2.74 10.81
CA GLU A 22 -12.74 -3.37 9.49
C GLU A 22 -11.66 -2.76 8.62
N VAL A 23 -11.01 -3.60 7.83
CA VAL A 23 -10.05 -3.19 6.80
C VAL A 23 -10.30 -3.92 5.49
N ARG A 24 -9.92 -3.27 4.40
CA ARG A 24 -9.97 -3.83 3.05
C ARG A 24 -8.63 -3.74 2.34
N GLY A 25 -8.50 -4.51 1.26
CA GLY A 25 -7.39 -4.39 0.32
C GLY A 25 -7.32 -3.00 -0.33
N LEU A 26 -6.13 -2.62 -0.76
CA LEU A 26 -5.88 -1.35 -1.42
C LEU A 26 -6.25 -1.43 -2.90
N GLY A 27 -7.08 -0.51 -3.35
CA GLY A 27 -7.35 -0.34 -4.77
C GLY A 27 -6.38 0.66 -5.42
N LEU A 28 -6.47 0.78 -6.74
CA LEU A 28 -5.65 1.69 -7.55
C LEU A 28 -5.59 3.13 -7.01
N ALA A 29 -6.72 3.65 -6.52
CA ALA A 29 -6.80 5.00 -5.97
C ALA A 29 -5.93 5.17 -4.70
N GLN A 30 -5.99 4.19 -3.79
CA GLN A 30 -5.19 4.20 -2.56
C GLN A 30 -3.71 3.99 -2.87
N ILE A 31 -3.38 3.05 -3.75
CA ILE A 31 -2.00 2.80 -4.20
C ILE A 31 -1.40 4.08 -4.79
N THR A 32 -2.14 4.74 -5.70
CA THR A 32 -1.67 6.00 -6.32
C THR A 32 -1.50 7.11 -5.28
N PHE A 33 -2.39 7.19 -4.30
CA PHE A 33 -2.27 8.17 -3.21
C PHE A 33 -1.00 7.93 -2.38
N ILE A 34 -0.74 6.68 -1.98
CA ILE A 34 0.46 6.30 -1.22
C ILE A 34 1.74 6.61 -2.00
N VAL A 35 1.80 6.21 -3.28
CA VAL A 35 2.95 6.49 -4.16
C VAL A 35 3.21 7.99 -4.29
N ARG A 36 2.16 8.82 -4.36
CA ARG A 36 2.32 10.28 -4.44
C ARG A 36 2.86 10.88 -3.14
N GLN A 37 2.41 10.39 -1.98
CA GLN A 37 2.86 10.87 -0.68
C GLN A 37 4.30 10.43 -0.36
N HIS A 38 4.71 9.25 -0.84
CA HIS A 38 6.03 8.68 -0.61
C HIS A 38 6.86 8.56 -1.90
N ARG A 39 6.70 9.52 -2.81
CA ARG A 39 7.28 9.45 -4.16
C ARG A 39 8.78 9.20 -4.14
N GLU A 40 9.52 9.84 -3.24
CA GLU A 40 10.98 9.69 -3.15
C GLU A 40 11.38 8.27 -2.73
N VAL A 41 10.71 7.75 -1.70
CA VAL A 41 10.92 6.40 -1.14
C VAL A 41 10.57 5.31 -2.16
N VAL A 42 9.39 5.44 -2.77
CA VAL A 42 8.89 4.44 -3.73
C VAL A 42 9.63 4.54 -5.07
N ALA A 43 10.06 5.73 -5.47
CA ALA A 43 10.84 5.91 -6.70
C ALA A 43 12.20 5.23 -6.61
N ASP A 44 12.87 5.25 -5.45
CA ASP A 44 14.16 4.59 -5.30
C ASP A 44 14.03 3.06 -5.37
N LEU A 45 13.05 2.49 -4.67
CA LEU A 45 12.71 1.06 -4.78
C LEU A 45 12.35 0.65 -6.21
N TYR A 46 11.61 1.51 -6.90
CA TYR A 46 11.26 1.30 -8.30
C TYR A 46 12.50 1.30 -9.20
N GLN A 47 13.37 2.30 -9.04
CA GLN A 47 14.64 2.38 -9.78
C GLN A 47 15.51 1.16 -9.49
N GLN A 48 15.56 0.69 -8.25
CA GLN A 48 16.28 -0.54 -7.90
C GLN A 48 15.64 -1.77 -8.56
N ALA A 49 14.30 -1.89 -8.55
CA ALA A 49 13.58 -3.02 -9.14
C ALA A 49 13.75 -3.11 -10.67
N ILE A 50 13.55 -2.00 -11.41
CA ILE A 50 13.66 -2.01 -12.88
C ILE A 50 15.09 -2.18 -13.39
N ASN A 51 16.08 -1.75 -12.60
CA ASN A 51 17.49 -1.93 -12.94
C ASN A 51 17.99 -3.35 -12.62
N GLY A 52 17.10 -4.25 -12.19
CA GLY A 52 17.47 -5.58 -11.72
C GLY A 52 18.38 -5.55 -10.50
N LYS A 53 18.38 -4.44 -9.75
CA LYS A 53 19.18 -4.19 -8.54
C LYS A 53 18.40 -4.44 -7.25
N MET A 54 17.12 -4.80 -7.32
CA MET A 54 16.48 -5.57 -6.25
C MET A 54 17.04 -7.00 -6.24
N THR A 55 18.34 -7.08 -6.04
CA THR A 55 19.06 -8.29 -5.67
C THR A 55 19.31 -8.16 -4.19
N GLY A 56 18.25 -8.37 -3.43
CA GLY A 56 18.32 -8.35 -1.98
C GLY A 56 17.17 -9.12 -1.38
N SER A 57 17.40 -9.67 -0.20
CA SER A 57 16.32 -10.37 0.50
C SER A 57 15.22 -9.36 0.90
N ILE A 58 14.02 -9.85 1.21
CA ILE A 58 12.91 -8.99 1.68
C ILE A 58 13.38 -8.16 2.89
N GLU A 59 14.28 -8.71 3.71
CA GLU A 59 14.91 -8.03 4.84
C GLU A 59 15.80 -6.84 4.42
N GLU A 60 16.56 -6.94 3.33
CA GLU A 60 17.42 -5.83 2.86
C GLU A 60 16.60 -4.67 2.29
N ILE A 61 15.50 -4.99 1.62
CA ILE A 61 14.51 -4.01 1.15
C ILE A 61 13.81 -3.35 2.34
N ALA A 62 13.45 -4.13 3.37
CA ALA A 62 12.87 -3.58 4.58
C ALA A 62 13.86 -2.67 5.34
N LEU A 63 15.15 -3.02 5.36
CA LEU A 63 16.21 -2.18 5.96
C LEU A 63 16.44 -0.89 5.20
N SER A 64 16.40 -0.90 3.86
CA SER A 64 16.58 0.33 3.07
C SER A 64 15.41 1.29 3.22
N MET A 65 14.24 0.78 3.63
CA MET A 65 13.04 1.57 3.90
C MET A 65 12.88 1.96 5.36
N ILE A 66 13.80 1.62 6.26
CA ILE A 66 13.56 1.62 7.71
C ILE A 66 13.16 3.00 8.27
N ASP A 67 13.77 4.07 7.74
CA ASP A 67 13.49 5.46 8.15
C ASP A 67 12.12 5.94 7.62
N ASP A 68 11.67 5.40 6.50
CA ASP A 68 10.40 5.74 5.83
C ASP A 68 9.29 4.71 6.08
N PHE A 69 9.62 3.62 6.76
CA PHE A 69 8.73 2.48 6.95
C PHE A 69 7.52 2.86 7.80
N VAL A 70 7.74 3.61 8.89
CA VAL A 70 6.66 4.01 9.80
C VAL A 70 5.65 4.94 9.11
N PRO A 71 6.07 6.03 8.44
CA PRO A 71 5.15 6.85 7.64
C PRO A 71 4.38 6.05 6.58
N LEU A 72 5.07 5.18 5.83
CA LEU A 72 4.45 4.36 4.79
C LEU A 72 3.42 3.37 5.36
N ALA A 73 3.81 2.60 6.38
CA ALA A 73 2.97 1.61 7.03
C ALA A 73 1.70 2.25 7.62
N SER A 74 1.86 3.40 8.28
CA SER A 74 0.74 4.15 8.85
C SER A 74 -0.24 4.63 7.79
N LEU A 75 0.27 5.04 6.62
CA LEU A 75 -0.55 5.45 5.49
C LEU A 75 -1.27 4.28 4.83
N VAL A 76 -0.61 3.12 4.72
CA VAL A 76 -1.23 1.87 4.25
C VAL A 76 -2.39 1.48 5.15
N ILE A 77 -2.20 1.49 6.47
CA ILE A 77 -3.26 1.20 7.45
C ILE A 77 -4.42 2.19 7.30
N ALA A 78 -4.12 3.50 7.28
CA ALA A 78 -5.14 4.53 7.14
C ALA A 78 -5.95 4.39 5.84
N CYS A 79 -5.30 4.03 4.72
CA CYS A 79 -5.97 3.74 3.45
C CYS A 79 -6.83 2.48 3.51
N GLY A 80 -6.35 1.41 4.13
CA GLY A 80 -7.11 0.16 4.30
C GLY A 80 -8.32 0.31 5.22
N MET A 81 -8.33 1.33 6.08
CA MET A 81 -9.44 1.73 6.94
C MET A 81 -10.33 2.84 6.34
N ASP A 82 -10.20 3.15 5.05
CA ASP A 82 -10.93 4.22 4.37
C ASP A 82 -10.83 5.61 5.05
N SER A 83 -9.73 5.83 5.76
CA SER A 83 -9.46 7.04 6.55
C SER A 83 -8.07 7.61 6.26
N PRO A 84 -7.70 7.89 5.00
CA PRO A 84 -6.33 8.23 4.59
C PRO A 84 -5.72 9.43 5.32
N ASN A 85 -6.55 10.36 5.79
CA ASN A 85 -6.11 11.54 6.57
C ASN A 85 -5.80 11.23 8.05
N SER A 86 -5.89 9.97 8.48
CA SER A 86 -5.66 9.53 9.85
C SER A 86 -4.38 8.71 10.04
N ALA A 87 -3.43 8.81 9.11
CA ALA A 87 -2.13 8.10 9.19
C ALA A 87 -1.40 8.37 10.51
N ASP A 88 -1.38 9.61 11.02
CA ASP A 88 -0.77 9.95 12.31
C ASP A 88 -1.40 9.21 13.50
N LYS A 89 -2.67 8.82 13.41
CA LYS A 89 -3.33 8.01 14.44
C LYS A 89 -2.94 6.55 14.30
N ALA A 90 -2.87 6.04 13.08
CA ALA A 90 -2.41 4.68 12.80
C ALA A 90 -0.96 4.46 13.29
N ALA A 91 -0.09 5.45 13.11
CA ALA A 91 1.31 5.42 13.58
C ALA A 91 1.46 5.25 15.10
N LYS A 92 0.43 5.59 15.87
CA LYS A 92 0.43 5.54 17.34
C LYS A 92 -0.15 4.23 17.90
N LEU A 93 -0.65 3.34 17.03
CA LEU A 93 -1.11 2.03 17.46
C LEU A 93 0.07 1.21 18.00
N PRO A 94 -0.15 0.29 18.95
CA PRO A 94 0.89 -0.66 19.35
C PRO A 94 1.41 -1.45 18.15
N LEU A 95 2.72 -1.74 18.13
CA LEU A 95 3.37 -2.44 17.01
C LEU A 95 2.64 -3.73 16.59
N ALA A 96 2.24 -4.55 17.58
CA ALA A 96 1.52 -5.79 17.31
C ALA A 96 0.16 -5.57 16.61
N VAL A 97 -0.50 -4.44 16.89
CA VAL A 97 -1.78 -4.07 16.26
C VAL A 97 -1.52 -3.55 14.84
N GLN A 98 -0.49 -2.73 14.64
CA GLN A 98 -0.08 -2.28 13.31
C GLN A 98 0.26 -3.48 12.40
N ALA A 99 0.99 -4.46 12.92
CA ALA A 99 1.34 -5.68 12.18
C ALA A 99 0.08 -6.45 11.72
N GLN A 100 -0.91 -6.63 12.60
CA GLN A 100 -2.18 -7.29 12.23
C GLN A 100 -2.94 -6.55 11.14
N PHE A 101 -2.99 -5.21 11.21
CA PHE A 101 -3.62 -4.41 10.16
C PHE A 101 -2.89 -4.57 8.83
N LEU A 102 -1.56 -4.43 8.83
CA LEU A 102 -0.73 -4.57 7.63
C LEU A 102 -0.87 -5.95 7.00
N GLU A 103 -0.80 -7.02 7.79
CA GLU A 103 -0.95 -8.40 7.32
C GLU A 103 -2.28 -8.59 6.58
N LYS A 104 -3.40 -8.15 7.18
CA LYS A 104 -4.73 -8.28 6.57
C LYS A 104 -4.89 -7.43 5.33
N ILE A 105 -4.45 -6.16 5.36
CA ILE A 105 -4.53 -5.26 4.20
C ILE A 105 -3.70 -5.79 3.03
N VAL A 106 -2.45 -6.20 3.29
CA VAL A 106 -1.56 -6.75 2.27
C VAL A 106 -2.14 -8.04 1.72
N SER A 107 -2.59 -8.97 2.57
CA SER A 107 -3.22 -10.22 2.15
C SER A 107 -4.42 -9.99 1.24
N LEU A 108 -5.37 -9.13 1.63
CA LEU A 108 -6.54 -8.77 0.82
C LEU A 108 -6.15 -8.09 -0.51
N THR A 109 -5.12 -7.24 -0.50
CA THR A 109 -4.60 -6.60 -1.71
C THR A 109 -4.03 -7.65 -2.66
N LEU A 110 -3.17 -8.55 -2.16
CA LEU A 110 -2.54 -9.58 -2.98
C LEU A 110 -3.55 -10.59 -3.54
N MET A 111 -4.57 -10.97 -2.76
CA MET A 111 -5.66 -11.83 -3.24
C MET A 111 -6.41 -11.18 -4.41
N GLY A 112 -6.69 -9.87 -4.32
CA GLY A 112 -7.37 -9.12 -5.37
C GLY A 112 -6.53 -8.98 -6.65
N GLU A 113 -5.22 -8.81 -6.52
CA GLU A 113 -4.33 -8.58 -7.65
C GLU A 113 -3.73 -9.86 -8.27
N GLY A 114 -3.90 -11.02 -7.64
CA GLY A 114 -3.31 -12.28 -8.11
C GLY A 114 -1.85 -12.48 -7.70
N GLY A 115 -1.43 -11.86 -6.61
CA GLY A 115 -0.10 -12.01 -6.00
C GLY A 115 0.82 -10.79 -6.13
N LEU A 116 1.98 -10.87 -5.49
CA LEU A 116 2.91 -9.74 -5.33
C LEU A 116 3.51 -9.28 -6.66
N GLU A 117 3.89 -10.22 -7.52
CA GLU A 117 4.44 -9.92 -8.85
C GLU A 117 3.46 -9.06 -9.66
N LYS A 118 2.17 -9.43 -9.64
CA LYS A 118 1.14 -8.71 -10.39
C LYS A 118 0.86 -7.33 -9.83
N LEU A 119 0.85 -7.19 -8.51
CA LEU A 119 0.76 -5.90 -7.82
C LEU A 119 1.93 -4.98 -8.24
N MET A 120 3.16 -5.50 -8.27
CA MET A 120 4.31 -4.72 -8.70
C MET A 120 4.19 -4.25 -10.15
N GLU A 121 3.75 -5.11 -11.09
CA GLU A 121 3.49 -4.70 -12.48
C GLU A 121 2.47 -3.55 -12.59
N ILE A 122 1.44 -3.54 -11.73
CA ILE A 122 0.42 -2.48 -11.71
C ILE A 122 1.04 -1.17 -11.21
N VAL A 123 1.77 -1.24 -10.10
CA VAL A 123 2.47 -0.09 -9.50
C VAL A 123 3.43 0.55 -10.51
N VAL A 124 4.23 -0.26 -11.22
CA VAL A 124 5.11 0.20 -12.31
C VAL A 124 4.34 0.94 -13.39
N ARG A 125 3.26 0.34 -13.91
CA ARG A 125 2.45 0.94 -14.98
C ARG A 125 1.83 2.28 -14.56
N VAL A 126 1.40 2.40 -13.31
CA VAL A 126 0.85 3.65 -12.76
C VAL A 126 1.93 4.73 -12.70
N MET A 127 3.12 4.39 -12.23
CA MET A 127 4.24 5.33 -12.16
C MET A 127 4.69 5.79 -13.55
N GLU A 128 4.81 4.88 -14.52
CA GLU A 128 5.11 5.23 -15.91
C GLU A 128 4.05 6.15 -16.52
N GLY A 129 2.76 5.86 -16.29
CA GLY A 129 1.65 6.69 -16.75
C GLY A 129 1.72 8.11 -16.15
N ALA A 130 1.98 8.22 -14.84
CA ALA A 130 2.13 9.51 -14.17
C ALA A 130 3.35 10.31 -14.67
N ALA A 131 4.47 9.64 -14.98
CA ALA A 131 5.66 10.28 -15.53
C ALA A 131 5.42 10.85 -16.94
N ARG A 132 4.69 10.14 -17.80
CA ARG A 132 4.36 10.59 -19.18
C ARG A 132 3.48 11.84 -19.21
N ILE A 133 2.62 12.03 -18.20
CA ILE A 133 1.75 13.21 -18.08
C ILE A 133 2.55 14.44 -17.61
N THR A 134 3.58 14.23 -16.78
CA THR A 134 4.38 15.32 -16.19
C THR A 134 5.61 15.69 -17.01
N HIS A 135 6.07 14.80 -17.89
CA HIS A 135 7.07 15.08 -18.93
C HIS A 135 6.48 14.79 -20.32
N PRO A 136 5.68 15.69 -20.90
CA PRO A 136 5.25 15.53 -22.29
C PRO A 136 6.50 15.53 -23.17
N LYS A 137 6.66 14.51 -24.01
CA LYS A 137 7.70 14.48 -25.04
C LYS A 137 7.60 15.77 -25.87
N THR A 138 8.61 16.63 -25.78
CA THR A 138 8.91 17.64 -26.80
C THR A 138 9.36 16.96 -28.09
#